data_AF-A0A968U7A2-F1
#
_entry.id   AF-A0A968U7A2-F1
#
_cell.length_a   1.000
_cell.length_b   1.000
_cell.length_c   1.000
_cell.angle_alpha   90.00
_cell.angle_beta   90.00
_cell.angle_gamma   90.00
#
_symmetry.space_group_name_H-M   'P 1'
#
loop_
_entity.id
_entity.type
_entity.pdbx_description
1 polymer ?
#
loop_
_entity_poly.entity_id
_entity_poly.type
_entity_poly.pdbx_seq_one_letter_code
_entity_poly.pdbx_strand_id
1 'polypeptide(L)'
;MSAANISLPFWLLAIGSGVMQYAIAFLLYLIALRTVQASDAAFYVALIPVFGVASAIVLIGEQPSLLQWIGAALIIGSSYAANQFCRN
;
A
#
# COMPACT_ATOMS: atom_id res chain seq x y z
N MET A 1 4.19 26.15 17.96
CA MET A 1 3.70 26.62 16.64
C MET A 1 2.18 26.51 16.67
N SER A 2 1.46 27.64 16.64
CA SER A 2 -0.01 27.65 16.79
C SER A 2 -0.68 27.22 15.49
N ALA A 3 -1.49 26.16 15.52
CA ALA A 3 -2.20 25.63 14.35
C ALA A 3 -3.20 26.61 13.72
N ALA A 4 -3.46 27.75 14.38
CA ALA A 4 -4.41 28.77 13.95
C ALA A 4 -3.93 29.66 12.79
N ASN A 5 -2.66 29.56 12.37
CA ASN A 5 -2.09 30.41 11.30
C ASN A 5 -1.65 29.60 10.06
N ILE A 6 -2.32 28.48 9.81
CA ILE A 6 -2.05 27.59 8.68
C ILE A 6 -3.06 27.90 7.57
N SER A 7 -2.57 28.09 6.34
CA SER A 7 -3.38 28.52 5.21
C SER A 7 -4.47 27.49 4.83
N LEU A 8 -5.64 27.96 4.37
CA LEU A 8 -6.74 27.09 3.95
C LEU A 8 -6.34 26.03 2.90
N PRO A 9 -5.50 26.33 1.90
CA PRO A 9 -5.04 25.32 0.93
C PRO A 9 -4.27 24.16 1.58
N PHE A 10 -3.51 24.43 2.65
CA PHE A 10 -2.80 23.37 3.37
C PHE A 10 -3.79 22.39 4.01
N TRP A 11 -4.85 22.89 4.65
CA TRP A 11 -5.88 22.03 5.23
C TRP A 11 -6.59 21.19 4.18
N LEU A 12 -6.88 21.76 3.01
CA LEU A 12 -7.46 21.01 1.89
C LEU A 12 -6.54 19.90 1.39
N LEU A 13 -5.24 20.17 1.26
CA LEU A 13 -4.25 19.16 0.88
C LEU A 13 -4.10 18.07 1.94
N ALA A 14 -4.10 18.43 3.22
CA ALA A 14 -4.00 17.49 4.33
C ALA A 14 -5.24 16.58 4.44
N ILE A 15 -6.44 17.15 4.29
CA ILE A 15 -7.68 16.37 4.27
C ILE A 15 -7.71 15.50 3.00
N GLY A 16 -7.36 16.07 1.84
CA GLY A 16 -7.34 15.35 0.57
C GLY A 16 -6.38 14.17 0.57
N SER A 17 -5.17 14.34 1.12
CA SER A 17 -4.20 13.25 1.24
C SER A 17 -4.68 12.17 2.21
N GLY A 18 -5.25 12.55 3.36
CA GLY A 18 -5.81 11.58 4.32
C GLY A 18 -6.98 10.78 3.75
N VAL A 19 -7.89 11.44 3.01
CA VAL A 19 -8.99 10.76 2.33
C VAL A 19 -8.46 9.80 1.27
N MET A 20 -7.54 10.24 0.43
CA MET A 20 -7.01 9.42 -0.67
C MET A 20 -6.16 8.24 -0.19
N GLN A 21 -5.23 8.49 0.74
CA GLN A 21 -4.26 7.49 1.18
C GLN A 21 -4.86 6.50 2.19
N TYR A 22 -5.80 6.95 3.02
CA TYR A 22 -6.34 6.13 4.10
C TYR A 22 -7.80 5.78 3.92
N ALA A 23 -8.70 6.77 3.85
CA ALA A 23 -10.14 6.51 3.87
C ALA A 23 -10.59 5.65 2.66
N ILE A 24 -10.18 6.04 1.44
CA ILE A 24 -10.54 5.30 0.22
C ILE A 24 -9.90 3.91 0.23
N ALA A 25 -8.60 3.80 0.53
CA ALA A 25 -7.90 2.52 0.57
C ALA A 25 -8.53 1.55 1.59
N PHE A 26 -8.86 2.04 2.78
CA PHE A 26 -9.48 1.24 3.83
C PHE A 26 -10.90 0.80 3.47
N LEU A 27 -11.71 1.69 2.87
CA LEU A 27 -13.04 1.33 2.40
C LEU A 27 -12.99 0.26 1.31
N LEU A 28 -12.06 0.38 0.35
CA LEU A 28 -11.85 -0.64 -0.68
C LEU A 28 -11.42 -1.99 -0.06
N TYR A 29 -10.54 -1.96 0.95
CA TYR A 29 -10.17 -3.16 1.70
C TYR A 29 -11.38 -3.82 2.38
N LEU A 30 -12.23 -3.04 3.07
CA LEU A 30 -13.45 -3.56 3.69
C LEU A 30 -14.44 -4.13 2.66
N ILE A 31 -14.55 -3.51 1.49
CA ILE A 31 -15.37 -4.01 0.39
C ILE A 31 -14.81 -5.34 -0.13
N ALA A 32 -13.49 -5.44 -0.33
CA ALA A 32 -12.84 -6.67 -0.78
C ALA A 32 -13.12 -7.83 0.18
N LEU A 33 -13.01 -7.59 1.50
CA LEU A 33 -13.31 -8.59 2.54
C LEU A 33 -14.74 -9.15 2.51
N ARG A 34 -15.69 -8.51 1.81
CA ARG A 34 -17.03 -9.07 1.60
C ARG A 34 -17.05 -10.20 0.56
N THR A 35 -16.00 -10.31 -0.25
CA THR A 35 -15.92 -11.22 -1.41
C THR A 35 -14.72 -12.17 -1.37
N VAL A 36 -13.65 -11.81 -0.63
CA VAL A 36 -12.45 -12.63 -0.43
C VAL A 36 -12.23 -12.92 1.04
N GLN A 37 -11.61 -14.07 1.35
CA GLN A 37 -11.26 -14.43 2.72
C GLN A 37 -10.19 -13.47 3.27
N ALA A 38 -10.15 -13.30 4.59
CA ALA A 38 -9.18 -12.42 5.23
C ALA A 38 -7.73 -12.84 4.96
N SER A 39 -7.46 -14.15 4.84
CA SER A 39 -6.15 -14.69 4.45
C SER A 39 -5.73 -14.23 3.05
N ASP A 40 -6.65 -14.30 2.08
CA ASP A 40 -6.39 -13.86 0.71
C ASP A 40 -6.18 -12.34 0.64
N ALA A 41 -6.97 -11.56 1.39
CA ALA A 41 -6.82 -10.11 1.44
C ALA A 41 -5.48 -9.70 2.10
N ALA A 42 -5.05 -10.40 3.16
CA ALA A 42 -3.78 -10.16 3.82
C ALA A 42 -2.57 -10.40 2.89
N PHE A 43 -2.67 -11.38 1.98
CA PHE A 43 -1.67 -11.60 0.93
C PHE A 43 -1.47 -10.36 0.06
N TYR A 44 -2.56 -9.72 -0.41
CA TYR A 44 -2.45 -8.52 -1.23
C TYR A 44 -1.89 -7.31 -0.46
N VAL A 45 -2.21 -7.18 0.83
CA VAL A 45 -1.68 -6.12 1.69
C VAL A 45 -0.16 -6.25 1.86
N ALA A 46 0.36 -7.48 1.98
CA ALA A 46 1.81 -7.71 2.07
C ALA A 46 2.56 -7.26 0.80
N LEU A 47 1.89 -7.19 -0.35
CA LEU A 47 2.46 -6.75 -1.63
C LEU A 47 2.48 -5.22 -1.80
N ILE A 48 1.86 -4.42 -0.92
CA ILE A 48 1.88 -2.95 -0.98
C ILE A 48 3.29 -2.36 -1.24
N PRO A 49 4.37 -2.74 -0.53
CA PRO A 49 5.71 -2.22 -0.80
C PRO A 49 6.21 -2.54 -2.22
N VAL A 50 5.83 -3.69 -2.79
CA VAL A 50 6.17 -4.06 -4.17
C VAL A 50 5.49 -3.12 -5.15
N PHE A 51 4.20 -2.86 -4.96
CA PHE A 51 3.47 -1.87 -5.77
C PHE A 51 4.02 -0.45 -5.59
N GLY A 52 4.46 -0.10 -4.38
CA GLY A 52 5.15 1.17 -4.10
C GLY A 52 6.39 1.33 -4.98
N VAL A 53 7.31 0.35 -4.94
CA VAL A 53 8.52 0.36 -5.78
C VAL A 53 8.18 0.34 -7.26
N ALA A 54 7.24 -0.50 -7.70
CA ALA A 54 6.81 -0.54 -9.10
C ALA A 54 6.25 0.81 -9.57
N SER A 55 5.45 1.48 -8.73
CA SER A 55 4.91 2.81 -9.05
C SER A 55 6.01 3.87 -9.09
N ALA A 56 7.03 3.81 -8.23
CA ALA A 56 8.18 4.71 -8.28
C ALA A 56 8.98 4.54 -9.59
N ILE A 57 9.19 3.30 -10.03
CA ILE A 57 9.84 3.01 -11.32
C ILE A 57 9.03 3.62 -12.47
N VAL A 58 7.71 3.41 -12.49
CA VAL A 58 6.85 3.81 -13.62
C VAL A 58 6.57 5.31 -13.64
N LEU A 59 6.25 5.91 -12.49
CA LEU A 59 5.81 7.30 -12.40
C LEU A 59 6.97 8.29 -12.28
N ILE A 60 8.03 7.90 -11.56
CA ILE A 60 9.17 8.77 -11.25
C ILE A 60 10.37 8.42 -12.13
N GLY A 61 10.45 7.18 -12.64
CA GLY A 61 11.60 6.69 -13.41
C GLY A 61 12.80 6.31 -12.54
N GLU A 62 12.58 6.05 -11.24
CA GLU A 62 13.65 5.65 -10.33
C GLU A 62 14.21 4.27 -10.70
N GLN A 63 15.53 4.13 -10.62
CA GLN A 63 16.21 2.86 -10.79
C GLN A 63 16.33 2.16 -9.43
N PRO A 64 15.65 1.03 -9.21
CA PRO A 64 15.69 0.38 -7.92
C PRO A 64 17.07 -0.20 -7.64
N SER A 65 17.53 -0.01 -6.42
CA SER A 65 18.74 -0.65 -5.93
C SER A 65 18.60 -2.18 -5.92
N LEU A 66 19.74 -2.89 -5.95
CA LEU A 66 19.75 -4.35 -5.84
C LEU A 66 19.03 -4.84 -4.57
N LEU A 67 19.16 -4.10 -3.47
CA LEU A 67 18.51 -4.44 -2.20
C LEU A 67 16.98 -4.33 -2.28
N GLN A 68 16.45 -3.34 -3.02
CA GLN A 68 15.00 -3.23 -3.27
C GLN A 68 14.49 -4.40 -4.11
N TRP A 69 15.26 -4.87 -5.09
CA TRP A 69 14.91 -6.06 -5.87
C TRP A 69 14.88 -7.32 -5.01
N ILE A 70 15.87 -7.52 -4.14
CA ILE A 70 15.90 -8.64 -3.20
C ILE A 70 14.71 -8.56 -2.25
N GLY A 71 14.43 -7.38 -1.70
CA GLY A 71 13.28 -7.15 -0.82
C GLY A 71 11.95 -7.47 -1.52
N ALA A 72 11.77 -7.00 -2.76
CA ALA A 72 10.58 -7.31 -3.55
C ALA A 72 10.43 -8.83 -3.80
N ALA A 73 11.51 -9.52 -4.16
CA ALA A 73 11.50 -10.97 -4.35
C ALA A 73 11.15 -11.72 -3.05
N LEU A 74 11.71 -11.31 -1.91
CA LEU A 74 11.40 -11.87 -0.60
C LEU A 74 9.94 -11.67 -0.22
N ILE A 75 9.37 -10.48 -0.45
CA ILE A 75 7.97 -10.18 -0.16
C ILE A 75 7.05 -11.05 -1.01
N ILE A 76 7.30 -11.13 -2.32
CA ILE A 76 6.50 -11.97 -3.23
C ILE A 76 6.59 -13.44 -2.81
N GLY A 77 7.80 -13.96 -2.57
CA GLY A 77 8.02 -15.35 -2.19
C GLY A 77 7.38 -15.74 -0.86
N SER A 78 7.56 -14.90 0.17
CA SER A 78 6.97 -15.13 1.50
C SER A 78 5.45 -15.01 1.50
N SER A 79 4.90 -14.04 0.75
CA SER A 79 3.46 -13.89 0.61
C SER A 79 2.85 -15.10 -0.11
N TYR A 80 3.48 -15.55 -1.21
CA TYR A 80 3.03 -16.76 -1.92
C TYR A 80 3.09 -18.00 -1.01
N ALA A 81 4.18 -18.13 -0.24
CA ALA A 81 4.32 -19.19 0.75
C ALA A 81 3.25 -19.13 1.84
N ALA A 82 2.92 -17.95 2.35
CA ALA A 82 1.83 -17.79 3.33
C ALA A 82 0.47 -18.18 2.74
N ASN A 83 0.21 -17.80 1.48
CA ASN A 83 -1.06 -18.11 0.82
C ASN A 83 -1.27 -19.62 0.62
N GLN A 84 -0.23 -20.38 0.25
CA GLN A 84 -0.34 -21.84 0.14
C GLN A 84 -0.58 -22.52 1.50
N PHE A 85 -0.01 -22.01 2.60
CA PHE A 85 -0.21 -22.59 3.94
C PHE A 85 -1.64 -22.40 4.43
N CYS A 86 -2.29 -21.27 4.12
CA CYS A 86 -3.68 -21.04 4.48
C CYS A 86 -4.68 -21.75 3.56
N ARG A 87 -4.27 -22.16 2.35
CA ARG A 87 -5.12 -22.91 1.40
C ARG A 87 -5.09 -24.43 1.57
N ASN A 88 -4.12 -24.97 2.30
CA ASN A 88 -4.00 -26.39 2.65
C ASN A 88 -4.68 -26.69 4.00
#